data_AF-A0A7X7BBH0-F1
#
_entry.id   AF-A0A7X7BBH0-F1
#
_cell.length_a   1.000
_cell.length_b   1.000
_cell.length_c   1.000
_cell.angle_alpha   90.00
_cell.angle_beta   90.00
_cell.angle_gamma   90.00
#
_symmetry.space_group_name_H-M   'P 1'
#
loop_
_entity.id
_entity.type
_entity.pdbx_description
1 polymer ?
#
loop_
_entity_poly.entity_id
_entity_poly.type
_entity_poly.pdbx_seq_one_letter_code
_entity_poly.pdbx_strand_id
1 'polypeptide(L)'
;VIRPGFEAAAVGRVLEAGGTLTLQQALRCRVRYFTDGLALGGKVFVEGVFERNRRFFGPKRVTGARKMRFAEWGELRTARALRVAPIRAPLTL
;
A
#
# COMPACT_ATOMS: atom_id res chain seq x y z
N VAL A 1 13.72 -13.00 -24.44
CA VAL A 1 12.25 -13.17 -24.40
C VAL A 1 11.65 -12.08 -23.53
N ILE A 2 11.05 -11.05 -24.14
CA ILE A 2 10.25 -10.06 -23.41
C ILE A 2 8.94 -10.78 -23.08
N ARG A 3 8.73 -11.16 -21.82
CA ARG A 3 7.42 -11.65 -21.38
C ARG A 3 6.49 -10.44 -21.42
N PRO A 4 5.35 -10.47 -22.13
CA PRO A 4 4.41 -9.36 -22.08
C PRO A 4 4.00 -9.17 -20.61
N GLY A 5 4.51 -8.10 -19.99
CA GLY A 5 4.01 -7.65 -18.71
C GLY A 5 2.54 -7.31 -18.89
N PHE A 6 1.70 -7.68 -17.94
CA PHE A 6 0.27 -7.40 -17.98
C PHE A 6 -0.02 -5.94 -18.38
N GLU A 7 -1.11 -5.69 -19.10
CA GLU A 7 -1.41 -4.35 -19.59
C GLU A 7 -1.75 -3.37 -18.45
N ALA A 8 -1.15 -2.19 -18.49
CA ALA A 8 -1.39 -1.12 -17.53
C ALA A 8 -2.89 -0.72 -17.47
N ALA A 9 -3.57 -0.72 -18.62
CA ALA A 9 -5.00 -0.44 -18.70
C ALA A 9 -5.85 -1.49 -17.95
N ALA A 10 -5.48 -2.77 -18.01
CA ALA A 10 -6.17 -3.82 -17.27
C ALA A 10 -6.00 -3.65 -15.76
N VAL A 11 -4.81 -3.27 -15.30
CA VAL A 11 -4.59 -2.91 -13.89
C VAL A 11 -5.41 -1.70 -13.48
N GLY A 12 -5.46 -0.66 -14.31
CA GLY A 12 -6.29 0.52 -14.08
C GLY A 12 -7.74 0.15 -13.77
N ARG A 13 -8.35 -0.69 -14.62
CA ARG A 13 -9.73 -1.17 -14.44
C ARG A 13 -9.94 -1.90 -13.11
N VAL A 14 -9.01 -2.77 -12.70
CA VAL A 14 -9.11 -3.49 -11.41
C VAL A 14 -9.03 -2.51 -10.24
N LEU A 15 -8.11 -1.55 -10.28
CA LEU A 15 -7.93 -0.55 -9.22
C LEU A 15 -9.13 0.40 -9.12
N GLU A 16 -9.67 0.85 -10.25
CA GLU A 16 -10.86 1.71 -10.32
C GLU A 16 -12.11 1.00 -9.79
N ALA A 17 -12.27 -0.29 -10.09
CA ALA A 17 -13.34 -1.13 -9.55
C ALA A 17 -13.17 -1.46 -8.05
N GLY A 18 -12.09 -1.01 -7.39
CA GLY A 18 -11.82 -1.33 -6.00
C GLY A 18 -11.34 -2.76 -5.75
N GLY A 19 -10.96 -3.47 -6.81
CA GLY A 19 -10.53 -4.87 -6.78
C GLY A 19 -9.11 -5.07 -6.24
N THR A 20 -8.67 -6.32 -6.25
CA THR A 20 -7.38 -6.75 -5.71
C THR A 20 -6.52 -7.33 -6.82
N LEU A 21 -5.27 -6.88 -6.92
CA LEU A 21 -4.26 -7.45 -7.81
C LEU A 21 -3.58 -8.64 -7.13
N THR A 22 -3.02 -9.56 -7.92
CA THR A 22 -2.04 -10.50 -7.35
C THR A 22 -0.83 -9.73 -6.80
N LEU A 23 -0.13 -10.31 -5.83
CA LEU A 23 1.07 -9.68 -5.27
C LEU A 23 2.11 -9.38 -6.37
N GLN A 24 2.29 -10.28 -7.33
CA GLN A 24 3.22 -10.14 -8.44
C GLN A 24 2.84 -9.01 -9.41
N GLN A 25 1.54 -8.75 -9.59
CA GLN A 25 1.03 -7.61 -10.36
C GLN A 25 1.24 -6.30 -9.59
N ALA A 26 0.86 -6.27 -8.31
CA ALA A 26 1.00 -5.10 -7.46
C ALA A 26 2.46 -4.65 -7.31
N LEU A 27 3.41 -5.59 -7.20
CA LEU A 27 4.85 -5.28 -7.09
C LEU A 27 5.45 -4.66 -8.36
N ARG A 28 4.80 -4.80 -9.51
CA ARG A 28 5.17 -4.13 -10.77
C ARG A 28 4.49 -2.78 -10.95
N CYS A 29 3.56 -2.42 -10.07
CA CYS A 29 2.89 -1.14 -10.03
C CYS A 29 3.67 -0.14 -9.16
N ARG A 30 3.29 1.15 -9.20
CA ARG A 30 3.79 2.11 -8.22
C ARG A 30 3.03 1.96 -6.91
N VAL A 31 3.68 1.36 -5.91
CA VAL A 31 3.12 1.11 -4.57
C VAL A 31 3.48 2.25 -3.61
N ARG A 32 2.57 3.21 -3.43
CA ARG A 32 2.84 4.40 -2.60
C ARG A 32 2.93 4.12 -1.12
N TYR A 33 2.43 2.98 -0.64
CA TYR A 33 2.61 2.59 0.76
C TYR A 33 4.09 2.51 1.18
N PHE A 34 5.00 2.23 0.25
CA PHE A 34 6.43 2.11 0.55
C PHE A 34 7.12 3.46 0.75
N THR A 35 6.54 4.54 0.25
CA THR A 35 7.07 5.91 0.38
C THR A 35 6.19 6.76 1.29
N ASP A 36 4.89 6.78 1.02
CA ASP A 36 3.91 7.68 1.64
C ASP A 36 3.22 7.02 2.86
N GLY A 37 3.51 5.73 3.12
CA GLY A 37 2.98 4.97 4.25
C GLY A 37 3.56 5.36 5.62
N LEU A 38 4.56 6.25 5.64
CA LEU A 38 5.32 6.76 6.80
C LEU A 38 6.23 5.72 7.48
N ALA A 39 5.69 4.57 7.85
CA ALA A 39 6.44 3.43 8.37
C ALA A 39 5.91 2.17 7.72
N LEU A 40 6.80 1.24 7.36
CA LEU A 40 6.47 -0.02 6.69
C LEU A 40 7.09 -1.18 7.47
N GLY A 41 6.30 -2.19 7.79
CA GLY A 41 6.79 -3.37 8.49
C GLY A 41 5.67 -4.20 9.09
N GLY A 42 6.03 -5.17 9.94
CA GLY A 42 5.04 -5.93 10.71
C GLY A 42 4.27 -5.05 11.69
N LYS A 43 3.12 -5.55 12.18
CA LYS A 43 2.24 -4.82 13.12
C LYS A 43 3.01 -4.26 14.31
N VAL A 44 3.80 -5.08 15.00
CA VAL A 44 4.55 -4.68 16.22
C VAL A 44 5.48 -3.51 15.95
N PHE A 45 6.24 -3.56 14.86
CA PHE A 45 7.14 -2.47 14.47
C PHE A 45 6.38 -1.16 14.24
N VAL A 46 5.29 -1.22 13.47
CA VAL A 46 4.50 -0.04 13.12
C VAL A 46 3.79 0.55 14.34
N GLU A 47 3.28 -0.28 15.25
CA GLU A 47 2.71 0.19 16.53
C GLU A 47 3.77 0.90 17.38
N GLY A 48 4.97 0.32 17.52
CA GLY A 48 6.05 0.98 18.25
C GLY A 48 6.46 2.32 17.65
N VAL A 49 6.47 2.46 16.31
CA VAL A 49 6.67 3.76 15.66
C VAL A 49 5.54 4.73 15.99
N PHE A 50 4.29 4.28 15.97
CA PHE A 50 3.12 5.10 16.28
C PHE A 50 3.14 5.62 17.72
N GLU A 51 3.43 4.75 18.70
CA GLU A 51 3.49 5.10 20.12
C GLU A 51 4.58 6.13 20.40
N ARG A 52 5.81 5.88 19.92
CA ARG A 52 6.93 6.84 20.06
C ARG A 52 6.65 8.20 19.44
N ASN A 53 5.75 8.26 18.46
CA ASN A 53 5.44 9.46 17.68
C ASN A 53 4.00 9.93 17.89
N ARG A 54 3.34 9.55 19.00
CA ARG A 54 1.90 9.72 19.23
C ARG A 54 1.41 11.15 18.98
N ARG A 55 2.24 12.15 19.31
CA ARG A 55 1.97 13.59 19.11
C ARG A 55 1.67 14.00 17.66
N PHE A 56 2.18 13.25 16.67
CA PHE A 56 1.98 13.54 15.26
C PHE A 56 0.70 12.90 14.68
N PHE A 57 -0.05 12.17 15.50
CA PHE A 57 -1.26 11.47 15.09
C PHE A 57 -2.50 12.06 15.76
N GLY A 58 -3.64 12.00 15.06
CA GLY A 58 -4.90 12.55 15.55
C GLY A 58 -5.30 11.98 16.93
N PRO A 59 -5.97 12.77 17.78
CA PRO A 59 -6.25 12.39 19.17
C PRO A 59 -7.15 11.16 19.28
N LYS A 60 -8.07 10.95 18.33
CA LYS A 60 -8.97 9.78 18.30
C LYS A 60 -8.30 8.48 17.84
N ARG A 61 -7.04 8.54 17.39
CA ARG A 61 -6.33 7.37 16.88
C ARG A 61 -5.76 6.56 18.04
N VAL A 62 -6.24 5.33 18.21
CA VAL A 62 -5.81 4.43 19.29
C VAL A 62 -4.67 3.50 18.85
N THR A 63 -4.63 3.10 17.57
CA THR A 63 -3.61 2.20 17.02
C THR A 63 -2.90 2.81 15.80
N GLY A 64 -1.69 2.36 15.52
CA GLY A 64 -0.81 2.79 14.46
C GLY A 64 -0.83 1.92 13.21
N ALA A 65 -0.90 0.61 13.33
CA ALA A 65 -0.78 -0.29 12.18
C ALA A 65 -2.05 -0.27 11.32
N ARG A 66 -1.88 -0.06 10.01
CA ARG A 66 -2.96 -0.09 9.02
C ARG A 66 -2.66 -1.18 7.99
N LYS A 67 -3.69 -1.94 7.63
CA LYS A 67 -3.62 -2.87 6.49
C LYS A 67 -3.49 -2.08 5.19
N MET A 68 -2.70 -2.63 4.28
CA MET A 68 -2.57 -2.12 2.92
C MET A 68 -3.67 -2.72 2.04
N ARG A 69 -4.16 -1.96 1.06
CA ARG A 69 -5.25 -2.37 0.15
C ARG A 69 -4.71 -2.78 -1.23
N PHE A 70 -5.59 -3.32 -2.08
CA PHE A 70 -5.39 -3.59 -3.52
C PHE A 70 -4.40 -4.72 -3.86
N ALA A 71 -3.87 -5.43 -2.87
CA ALA A 71 -3.18 -6.72 -3.03
C ALA A 71 -3.17 -7.46 -1.67
N GLU A 72 -2.86 -8.75 -1.70
CA GLU A 72 -2.61 -9.53 -0.50
C GLU A 72 -1.17 -9.28 0.00
N TRP A 73 -1.03 -8.35 0.95
CA TRP A 73 0.27 -7.92 1.50
C TRP A 73 0.74 -8.74 2.72
N GLY A 74 0.01 -9.80 3.07
CA GLY A 74 0.28 -10.61 4.26
C GLY A 74 0.30 -9.78 5.55
N GLU A 75 1.37 -9.92 6.33
CA GLU A 75 1.54 -9.23 7.63
C GLU A 75 2.10 -7.82 7.54
N LEU A 76 2.36 -7.33 6.33
CA LEU A 76 2.85 -5.98 6.13
C LEU A 76 1.78 -4.95 6.51
N ARG A 77 2.21 -3.93 7.25
CA ARG A 77 1.38 -2.81 7.71
C ARG A 77 2.08 -1.50 7.42
N THR A 78 1.29 -0.45 7.36
CA THR A 78 1.79 0.93 7.30
C THR A 78 1.22 1.80 8.41
N ALA A 79 1.94 2.86 8.78
CA ALA A 79 1.42 3.85 9.73
C ALA A 79 0.35 4.75 9.10
N ARG A 80 0.30 4.89 7.77
CA ARG A 80 -0.78 5.62 7.08
C ARG A 80 -1.64 4.70 6.20
N ALA A 81 -2.96 4.80 6.39
CA ALA A 81 -3.94 4.26 5.47
C ALA A 81 -4.15 5.27 4.32
N LEU A 82 -3.42 5.06 3.22
CA LEU A 82 -3.57 5.88 2.02
C LEU A 82 -4.96 5.65 1.39
N ARG A 83 -5.73 6.73 1.23
CA ARG A 83 -7.10 6.70 0.67
C ARG A 83 -7.15 6.99 -0.82
N VAL A 84 -6.21 7.79 -1.32
CA VAL A 84 -6.20 8.26 -2.72
C VAL A 84 -5.08 7.55 -3.46
N ALA A 85 -5.45 6.76 -4.47
CA ALA A 85 -4.54 6.06 -5.39
C ALA A 85 -3.31 5.44 -4.70
N PRO A 86 -3.48 4.51 -3.73
CA PRO A 86 -2.37 3.91 -2.99
C PRO A 86 -1.49 2.99 -3.85
N ILE A 87 -2.06 2.41 -4.89
CA ILE A 87 -1.38 1.74 -5.99
C ILE A 87 -1.73 2.50 -7.26
N ARG A 88 -0.75 2.74 -8.13
CA ARG A 88 -0.97 3.29 -9.48
C ARG A 88 -0.43 2.30 -10.49
N ALA A 89 -1.12 2.16 -11.62
CA ALA A 89 -0.65 1.34 -12.73
C ALA A 89 0.80 1.71 -13.09
N PRO A 90 1.59 0.73 -13.57
CA PRO A 90 2.94 1.01 -14.05
C PRO A 90 2.90 2.11 -15.11
N LEU A 91 3.92 2.98 -15.09
CA LEU A 91 4.13 3.90 -16.21
C LEU A 91 4.53 3.02 -17.40
N THR A 92 3.72 3.03 -18.44
CA THR A 92 4.16 2.58 -19.76
C THR A 92 5.21 3.58 -20.23
N LEU A 93 6.47 3.14 -20.30
CA LEU A 93 7.52 3.85 -21.02
C LEU A 93 7.27 3.74 -22.52
#